data_AF-A0A6N8G0Q1-F1
#
_entry.id   AF-A0A6N8G0Q1-F1
#
_cell.length_a   1.000
_cell.length_b   1.000
_cell.length_c   1.000
_cell.angle_alpha   90.00
_cell.angle_beta   90.00
_cell.angle_gamma   90.00
#
_symmetry.space_group_name_H-M   'P 1'
#
loop_
_entity.id
_entity.type
_entity.pdbx_description
1 polymer ?
#
loop_
_entity_poly.entity_id
_entity_poly.type
_entity_poly.pdbx_seq_one_letter_code
_entity_poly.pdbx_strand_id
1 'polypeptide(L)'
;MTLVRKEPYFTFWVVCLFFLVSLIGILNHEMWLDELQAWLIAKDSTSLVDLFHNLRYEGHSGLWHINLYLISRFTQNPTAMQFFHLSIATASVYIFVRFAPFTRLQKILFSFGYFPFTSTTLLAETMALDYY
;
A
#
# COMPACT_ATOMS: atom_id res chain seq x y z
N MET A 1 28.72 -8.69 13.99
CA MET A 1 28.15 -7.38 13.62
C MET A 1 28.44 -7.15 12.14
N THR A 2 27.55 -7.60 11.25
CA THR A 2 27.72 -7.45 9.80
C THR A 2 27.55 -5.97 9.44
N LEU A 3 28.64 -5.33 9.05
CA LEU A 3 28.62 -3.95 8.57
C LEU A 3 27.65 -3.89 7.38
N VAL A 4 26.55 -3.12 7.52
CA VAL A 4 25.63 -2.86 6.41
C VAL A 4 26.42 -2.15 5.33
N ARG A 5 26.84 -2.90 4.31
CA ARG A 5 27.61 -2.37 3.19
C ARG A 5 26.76 -1.32 2.51
N LYS A 6 27.20 -0.07 2.54
CA LYS A 6 26.50 1.02 1.88
C LYS A 6 26.69 0.87 0.37
N GLU A 7 25.72 0.26 -0.31
CA GLU A 7 25.73 0.05 -1.77
C GLU A 7 24.70 1.00 -2.43
N PRO A 8 25.06 2.27 -2.68
CA PRO A 8 24.11 3.28 -3.15
C PRO A 8 23.55 2.94 -4.53
N TYR A 9 24.40 2.45 -5.46
CA TYR A 9 23.96 2.06 -6.80
C TYR A 9 23.01 0.86 -6.77
N PHE A 10 23.30 -0.17 -5.97
CA PHE A 10 22.41 -1.31 -5.82
C PHE A 10 21.05 -0.89 -5.25
N THR A 11 21.06 -0.05 -4.21
CA THR A 11 19.83 0.48 -3.61
C THR A 11 19.03 1.29 -4.61
N PHE A 12 19.69 2.18 -5.36
CA PHE A 12 19.05 3.01 -6.37
C PHE A 12 18.36 2.17 -7.45
N TRP A 13 19.07 1.20 -8.04
CA TRP A 13 18.51 0.37 -9.11
C TRP A 13 17.35 -0.50 -8.64
N VAL A 14 17.43 -1.11 -7.45
CA VAL A 14 16.34 -1.93 -6.90
C VAL A 14 15.10 -1.08 -6.64
N VAL A 15 15.27 0.09 -6.01
CA VAL A 15 14.15 0.99 -5.71
C VAL A 15 13.55 1.58 -6.98
N CYS A 16 14.38 1.96 -7.95
CA CYS A 16 13.91 2.45 -9.25
C CYS A 16 13.11 1.39 -10.00
N LEU A 17 13.62 0.16 -10.07
CA LEU A 17 12.92 -0.95 -10.71
C LEU A 17 11.60 -1.26 -10.00
N PHE A 18 11.61 -1.31 -8.66
CA PHE A 18 10.39 -1.49 -7.86
C PHE A 18 9.36 -0.40 -8.17
N PHE A 19 9.76 0.87 -8.11
CA PHE A 19 8.89 2.00 -8.41
C PHE A 19 8.29 1.91 -9.81
N LEU A 20 9.09 1.60 -10.84
CA LEU A 20 8.61 1.51 -12.23
C LEU A 20 7.63 0.36 -12.42
N VAL A 21 7.93 -0.82 -11.87
CA VAL A 21 7.04 -1.98 -11.96
C VAL A 21 5.73 -1.71 -11.22
N SER A 22 5.80 -1.17 -10.01
CA SER A 22 4.61 -0.81 -9.24
C SER A 22 3.83 0.34 -9.89
N LEU A 23 4.49 1.30 -10.53
CA LEU A 23 3.83 2.38 -11.27
C LEU A 23 3.03 1.82 -12.45
N ILE A 24 3.63 0.94 -13.25
CA ILE A 24 2.91 0.24 -14.33
C ILE A 24 1.74 -0.56 -13.75
N GLY A 25 1.94 -1.22 -12.61
CA GLY A 25 0.89 -1.91 -11.86
C GLY A 25 -0.30 -1.00 -11.56
N ILE A 26 -0.09 0.13 -10.88
CA ILE A 26 -1.18 1.04 -10.51
C ILE A 26 -1.87 1.66 -11.73
N LEU A 27 -1.12 1.93 -12.82
CA LEU A 27 -1.70 2.52 -14.03
C LEU A 27 -2.62 1.56 -14.79
N ASN A 28 -2.46 0.26 -14.59
CA ASN A 28 -3.32 -0.78 -15.16
C ASN A 28 -4.27 -1.41 -14.11
N HIS A 29 -4.18 -0.98 -12.84
CA HIS A 29 -4.98 -1.52 -11.76
C HIS A 29 -6.32 -0.81 -11.70
N GLU A 30 -7.38 -1.54 -11.98
CA GLU A 30 -8.73 -1.11 -11.67
C GLU A 30 -8.90 -1.10 -10.15
N MET A 31 -9.33 0.04 -9.61
CA MET A 31 -9.60 0.16 -8.17
C MET A 31 -10.70 -0.83 -7.79
N TRP A 32 -10.42 -1.63 -6.79
CA TRP A 32 -11.38 -2.59 -6.26
C TRP A 32 -12.44 -1.90 -5.39
N LEU A 33 -13.53 -2.63 -5.14
CA LEU A 33 -14.69 -2.10 -4.41
C LEU A 33 -14.31 -1.64 -3.00
N ASP A 34 -13.46 -2.40 -2.31
CA ASP A 34 -12.94 -2.10 -0.97
C ASP A 34 -12.07 -0.83 -0.97
N GLU A 35 -11.22 -0.65 -1.97
CA GLU A 35 -10.43 0.56 -2.17
C GLU A 35 -11.32 1.80 -2.35
N LEU A 36 -12.33 1.69 -3.22
CA LEU A 36 -13.28 2.77 -3.46
C LEU A 36 -14.15 3.07 -2.24
N GLN A 37 -14.58 2.05 -1.50
CA GLN A 37 -15.36 2.21 -0.28
C GLN A 37 -14.56 2.98 0.78
N ALA A 38 -13.30 2.60 1.02
CA ALA A 38 -12.41 3.31 1.93
C ALA A 38 -12.21 4.77 1.52
N TRP A 39 -12.04 5.03 0.22
CA TRP A 39 -11.93 6.40 -0.31
C TRP A 39 -13.20 7.22 -0.09
N LEU A 40 -14.38 6.65 -0.38
CA LEU A 40 -15.66 7.34 -0.23
C LEU A 40 -15.93 7.69 1.24
N ILE A 41 -15.70 6.77 2.17
CA ILE A 41 -15.83 7.04 3.61
C ILE A 41 -14.94 8.21 4.02
N ALA A 42 -13.67 8.20 3.60
CA ALA A 42 -12.72 9.25 3.93
C ALA A 42 -13.07 10.62 3.31
N LYS A 43 -13.58 10.62 2.07
CA LYS A 43 -14.00 11.81 1.34
C LYS A 43 -15.28 12.43 1.92
N ASP A 44 -16.29 11.61 2.18
CA ASP A 44 -17.63 12.04 2.59
C ASP A 44 -17.74 12.35 4.08
N SER A 45 -16.76 11.91 4.89
CA SER A 45 -16.68 12.31 6.29
C SER A 45 -16.42 13.81 6.42
N THR A 46 -17.23 14.47 7.22
CA THR A 46 -17.17 15.93 7.45
C THR A 46 -16.12 16.31 8.49
N SER A 47 -15.84 15.42 9.44
CA SER A 47 -14.86 15.60 10.51
C SER A 47 -14.15 14.28 10.83
N LEU A 48 -13.06 14.33 11.59
CA LEU A 48 -12.41 13.09 12.08
C LEU A 48 -13.33 12.28 13.00
N VAL A 49 -14.21 12.93 13.76
CA VAL A 49 -15.19 12.24 14.61
C VAL A 49 -16.18 11.45 13.75
N ASP A 50 -16.69 12.09 12.69
CA ASP A 50 -17.57 11.48 11.70
C ASP A 50 -16.88 10.32 10.97
N LEU A 51 -15.60 10.49 10.62
CA LEU A 51 -14.77 9.44 10.04
C LEU A 51 -14.69 8.20 10.94
N PHE A 52 -14.37 8.38 12.23
CA PHE A 52 -14.31 7.26 13.18
C PHE A 52 -15.68 6.64 13.46
N HIS A 53 -16.75 7.44 13.39
CA HIS A 53 -18.12 6.93 13.49
C HIS A 53 -18.46 6.00 12.31
N ASN A 54 -18.12 6.42 11.08
CA ASN A 54 -18.34 5.64 9.86
C ASN A 54 -17.44 4.39 9.82
N LEU A 55 -16.21 4.50 10.32
CA LEU A 55 -15.26 3.39 10.46
C LEU A 55 -15.69 2.32 11.46
N ARG A 56 -16.59 2.62 12.40
CA ARG A 56 -17.01 1.64 13.43
C ARG A 56 -17.61 0.37 12.83
N TYR A 57 -18.18 0.48 11.64
CA TYR A 57 -18.78 -0.63 10.90
C TYR A 57 -17.79 -1.31 9.94
N GLU A 58 -16.60 -0.74 9.77
CA GLU A 58 -15.51 -1.30 8.99
C GLU A 58 -14.48 -1.99 9.89
N GLY A 59 -14.05 -3.20 9.52
CA GLY A 59 -12.99 -3.93 10.23
C GLY A 59 -11.58 -3.37 9.98
N HIS A 60 -11.43 -2.31 9.17
CA HIS A 60 -10.15 -1.82 8.67
C HIS A 60 -9.47 -0.82 9.61
N SER A 61 -8.14 -0.75 9.52
CA SER A 61 -7.34 0.13 10.37
C SER A 61 -7.70 1.61 10.16
N GLY A 62 -7.98 2.32 11.26
CA GLY A 62 -8.31 3.75 11.21
C GLY A 62 -7.17 4.64 10.71
N LEU A 63 -5.91 4.22 10.86
CA LEU A 63 -4.75 4.98 10.37
C LEU A 63 -4.79 5.19 8.86
N TRP A 64 -5.16 4.17 8.08
CA TRP A 64 -5.29 4.29 6.64
C TRP A 64 -6.30 5.38 6.26
N HIS A 65 -7.48 5.33 6.87
CA HIS A 65 -8.57 6.27 6.62
C HIS A 65 -8.26 7.70 7.03
N ILE A 66 -7.46 7.92 8.08
CA ILE A 66 -6.99 9.27 8.45
C ILE A 66 -6.11 9.84 7.32
N ASN A 67 -5.21 9.03 6.75
CA ASN A 67 -4.38 9.48 5.63
C ASN A 67 -5.25 9.80 4.40
N LEU A 68 -6.21 8.93 4.06
CA LEU A 68 -7.15 9.20 2.97
C LEU A 68 -7.98 10.45 3.21
N TYR A 69 -8.44 10.68 4.44
CA TYR A 69 -9.22 11.86 4.82
C TYR A 69 -8.41 13.14 4.60
N LEU A 70 -7.11 13.12 4.90
CA LEU A 70 -6.23 14.26 4.65
C LEU A 70 -6.03 14.47 3.14
N ILE A 71 -5.79 13.40 2.38
CA ILE A 71 -5.60 13.46 0.92
C ILE A 71 -6.86 13.98 0.23
N SER A 72 -8.05 13.55 0.69
CA SER A 72 -9.33 13.95 0.11
C SER A 72 -9.63 15.46 0.26
N ARG A 73 -8.94 16.16 1.17
CA ARG A 73 -9.03 17.63 1.28
C ARG A 73 -8.30 18.37 0.15
N PHE A 74 -7.35 17.71 -0.51
CA PHE A 74 -6.60 18.30 -1.62
C PHE A 74 -7.10 17.83 -2.99
N THR A 75 -7.70 16.65 -3.08
CA THR A 75 -8.16 16.07 -4.34
C THR A 75 -9.39 15.18 -4.14
N GLN A 76 -10.29 15.20 -5.12
CA GLN A 76 -11.46 14.31 -5.16
C GLN A 76 -11.19 13.02 -5.96
N ASN A 77 -10.03 12.94 -6.64
CA ASN A 77 -9.70 11.81 -7.49
C ASN A 77 -9.15 10.65 -6.64
N PRO A 78 -9.79 9.47 -6.64
CA PRO A 78 -9.34 8.31 -5.87
C PRO A 78 -7.98 7.77 -6.33
N THR A 79 -7.50 8.08 -7.53
CA THR A 79 -6.14 7.69 -7.96
C THR A 79 -5.04 8.27 -7.06
N ALA A 80 -5.31 9.37 -6.36
CA ALA A 80 -4.38 9.94 -5.39
C ALA A 80 -4.02 8.96 -4.26
N MET A 81 -4.96 8.11 -3.87
CA MET A 81 -4.72 7.04 -2.90
C MET A 81 -3.69 6.02 -3.42
N GLN A 82 -3.78 5.62 -4.69
CA GLN A 82 -2.85 4.67 -5.29
C GLN A 82 -1.43 5.24 -5.36
N PHE A 83 -1.29 6.52 -5.73
CA PHE A 83 0.01 7.20 -5.71
C PHE A 83 0.57 7.38 -4.30
N PHE A 84 -0.30 7.66 -3.32
CA PHE A 84 0.11 7.74 -1.92
C PHE A 84 0.61 6.37 -1.42
N HIS A 85 -0.12 5.29 -1.72
CA HIS A 85 0.29 3.94 -1.39
C HIS A 85 1.63 3.58 -2.05
N LEU A 86 1.80 3.90 -3.34
CA LEU A 86 3.06 3.72 -4.07
C LEU A 86 4.24 4.45 -3.40
N SER A 87 4.00 5.67 -2.89
CA SER A 87 5.03 6.43 -2.18
C SER A 87 5.47 5.75 -0.88
N ILE A 88 4.53 5.25 -0.08
CA ILE A 88 4.81 4.52 1.18
C ILE A 88 5.54 3.22 0.89
N ALA A 89 5.08 2.46 -0.11
CA ALA A 89 5.70 1.21 -0.53
C ALA A 89 7.15 1.43 -0.99
N THR A 90 7.38 2.44 -1.83
CA THR A 90 8.71 2.79 -2.34
C THR A 90 9.65 3.24 -1.21
N ALA A 91 9.16 4.06 -0.27
CA ALA A 91 9.93 4.48 0.89
C ALA A 91 10.28 3.30 1.80
N SER A 92 9.34 2.38 2.01
CA SER A 92 9.55 1.16 2.80
C SER A 92 10.61 0.26 2.17
N VAL A 93 10.55 0.04 0.84
CA VAL A 93 11.56 -0.71 0.09
C VAL A 93 12.92 -0.01 0.15
N TYR A 94 12.97 1.31 0.01
CA TYR A 94 14.20 2.08 0.16
C TYR A 94 14.84 1.86 1.53
N ILE A 95 14.08 2.01 2.62
CA ILE A 95 14.56 1.81 3.99
C ILE A 95 15.06 0.38 4.17
N PHE A 96 14.27 -0.61 3.73
CA PHE A 96 14.62 -2.01 3.84
C PHE A 96 15.92 -2.36 3.09
N VAL A 97 16.01 -2.00 1.81
CA VAL A 97 17.19 -2.29 0.98
C VAL A 97 18.43 -1.56 1.52
N ARG A 98 18.25 -0.33 2.03
CA ARG A 98 19.34 0.52 2.53
C ARG A 98 19.90 0.06 3.86
N PHE A 99 19.05 -0.32 4.81
CA PHE A 99 19.43 -0.49 6.21
C PHE A 99 19.39 -1.95 6.69
N ALA A 100 18.64 -2.84 6.03
CA ALA A 100 18.52 -4.21 6.51
C ALA A 100 19.83 -5.00 6.30
N PRO A 101 20.26 -5.82 7.29
CA PRO A 101 21.50 -6.61 7.24
C PRO A 101 21.34 -7.93 6.47
N PHE A 102 20.58 -7.92 5.37
CA PHE A 102 20.32 -9.09 4.52
C PHE A 102 21.22 -9.15 3.29
N THR A 103 21.31 -10.32 2.67
CA THR A 103 22.03 -10.51 1.41
C THR A 103 21.30 -9.81 0.25
N ARG A 104 22.00 -9.53 -0.86
CA ARG A 104 21.38 -8.91 -2.05
C ARG A 104 20.20 -9.72 -2.58
N LEU A 105 20.34 -11.06 -2.59
CA LEU A 105 19.28 -11.95 -3.06
C LEU A 105 18.04 -11.86 -2.16
N GLN A 106 18.22 -11.89 -0.83
CA GLN A 106 17.11 -11.71 0.12
C GLN A 106 16.43 -10.34 -0.04
N LYS A 107 17.20 -9.28 -0.31
CA LYS A 107 16.65 -7.94 -0.54
C LYS A 107 15.79 -7.87 -1.80
N ILE A 108 16.25 -8.46 -2.89
CA ILE A 108 15.49 -8.54 -4.15
C ILE A 108 14.24 -9.41 -3.95
N LEU A 109 14.40 -10.62 -3.40
CA LEU A 109 13.28 -11.53 -3.15
C LEU A 109 12.23 -10.95 -2.21
N PHE A 110 12.61 -10.11 -1.23
CA PHE A 110 11.64 -9.43 -0.39
C PHE A 110 10.93 -8.29 -1.15
N SER A 111 11.67 -7.47 -1.90
CA SER A 111 11.12 -6.31 -2.60
C SER A 111 10.17 -6.69 -3.74
N PHE A 112 10.39 -7.85 -4.38
CA PHE A 112 9.58 -8.39 -5.48
C PHE A 112 8.88 -9.70 -5.10
N GLY A 113 8.87 -10.06 -3.82
CA GLY A 113 8.33 -11.33 -3.33
C GLY A 113 6.81 -11.35 -3.34
N TYR A 114 6.25 -12.55 -3.20
CA TYR A 114 4.82 -12.84 -3.30
C TYR A 114 3.99 -12.34 -2.10
N PHE A 115 4.62 -12.07 -0.95
CA PHE A 115 3.92 -11.73 0.30
C PHE A 115 3.11 -10.42 0.29
N PRO A 116 3.47 -9.36 -0.46
CA PRO A 116 2.63 -8.17 -0.63
C PRO A 116 1.52 -8.33 -1.69
N PHE A 117 1.49 -9.42 -2.46
CA PHE A 117 0.73 -9.48 -3.72
C PHE A 117 -0.62 -10.22 -3.66
N THR A 118 -0.89 -11.13 -2.70
CA THR A 118 -2.04 -12.06 -2.86
C THR A 118 -2.86 -12.39 -1.63
N SER A 119 -2.77 -11.65 -0.51
CA SER A 119 -3.53 -12.04 0.69
C SER A 119 -5.04 -11.72 0.66
N THR A 120 -5.56 -11.06 -0.38
CA THR A 120 -6.98 -10.65 -0.44
C THR A 120 -7.86 -11.51 -1.35
N THR A 121 -7.31 -12.22 -2.35
CA THR A 121 -8.15 -12.98 -3.29
C THR A 121 -8.67 -14.30 -2.70
N LEU A 122 -7.90 -14.97 -1.84
CA LEU A 122 -8.29 -16.26 -1.23
C LEU A 122 -9.36 -16.14 -0.11
N LEU A 123 -9.49 -14.96 0.52
CA LEU A 123 -10.53 -14.72 1.53
C LEU A 123 -11.88 -14.38 0.91
N ALA A 124 -11.90 -13.75 -0.28
CA ALA A 124 -13.15 -13.42 -0.97
C ALA A 124 -13.90 -14.67 -1.46
N GLU A 125 -13.18 -15.70 -1.92
CA GLU A 125 -13.79 -16.97 -2.37
C GLU A 125 -14.41 -17.78 -1.22
N THR A 126 -13.83 -17.72 -0.03
CA THR A 126 -14.38 -18.42 1.15
C THR A 126 -15.63 -17.73 1.70
N MET A 127 -15.73 -16.40 1.64
CA MET A 127 -16.96 -15.69 2.02
C MET A 127 -18.11 -15.87 1.01
N ALA A 128 -17.82 -16.22 -0.24
CA ALA A 128 -18.84 -16.46 -1.27
C ALA A 128 -19.48 -17.86 -1.19
N LEU A 129 -18.83 -18.83 -0.53
CA LEU A 129 -19.32 -20.20 -0.42
C LEU A 129 -20.16 -20.47 0.84
N ASP A 130 -20.09 -19.62 1.86
CA ASP A 130 -20.91 -19.75 3.09
C ASP A 130 -22.34 -19.18 2.94
N TYR A 131 -22.73 -18.71 1.75
CA TYR A 131 -24.05 -18.16 1.45
C TYR A 131 -24.93 -19.03 0.54
N TYR A 132 -24.61 -20.32 0.36
CA TYR A 132 -25.46 -21.28 -0.35
C TYR A 132 -25.74 -22.54 0.46
#